data_AF-D6WJV6-F1
#
_entry.id   AF-D6WJV6-F1
#
_cell.length_a   1.000
_cell.length_b   1.000
_cell.length_c   1.000
_cell.angle_alpha   90.00
_cell.angle_beta   90.00
_cell.angle_gamma   90.00
#
_symmetry.space_group_name_H-M   'P 1'
#
loop_
_entity.id
_entity.type
_entity.pdbx_description
1 polymer ?
#
loop_
_entity_poly.entity_id
_entity_poly.type
_entity_poly.pdbx_seq_one_letter_code
_entity_poly.pdbx_strand_id
1 'polypeptide(L)'
;MKVNLAVQLFSPKVTAALRYLEHHGGDFFRDCGATVTYMENMYKYFQIHDVSNKKQYVEQRDSNTAPYTESEDERLLWLNSYFPNYIANIQVTSAEAGMTGLSNETAEALVFTAISTAQCVKYLISDLNFYYVLTRKFNSDAVESIFSNVRLRGGSNDITDCRAAEYALRQILRTGFIKNVDNTNTISDVGYTSSATLNNSQQLNEDPNQMTITLSNDVIKKLEELSTCAGNFTNFASIESGAIGFLCGYLLKKVEESVKCATCLMPLSNHSALKTSPLLELIYNQDRGKLKYPSEKFIGLICNVIEVTLEIIPSVPTQNVEHILNTVIVSYLKNNPMFSCEEHHNVCKIIVGKLIPALLTNFCNLHTQRSRKQCYIYSKKRKLLKGTKQCGQPCEGKVPSLIKEAVTVIFS
;
A
#
# COMPACT_ATOMS: atom_id res chain seq x y z
N MET A 1 -6.68 1.58 20.47
CA MET A 1 -5.51 0.82 19.96
C MET A 1 -5.73 0.54 18.48
N LYS A 2 -4.71 0.63 17.62
CA LYS A 2 -4.86 0.47 16.15
C LYS A 2 -4.10 -0.77 15.67
N VAL A 3 -4.76 -1.94 15.68
CA VAL A 3 -4.16 -3.21 15.23
C VAL A 3 -3.79 -3.16 13.75
N ASN A 4 -4.57 -2.43 12.94
CA ASN A 4 -4.29 -2.21 11.53
C ASN A 4 -2.87 -1.70 11.26
N LEU A 5 -2.35 -0.77 12.08
CA LEU A 5 -0.99 -0.25 11.90
C LEU A 5 0.08 -1.34 12.09
N ALA A 6 -0.12 -2.25 13.05
CA ALA A 6 0.78 -3.38 13.26
C ALA A 6 0.72 -4.36 12.08
N VAL A 7 -0.48 -4.69 11.60
CA VAL A 7 -0.66 -5.57 10.43
C VAL A 7 -0.03 -4.97 9.17
N GLN A 8 -0.17 -3.65 8.98
CA GLN A 8 0.47 -2.93 7.87
C GLN A 8 2.00 -2.97 7.97
N LEU A 9 2.55 -2.80 9.17
CA LEU A 9 4.00 -2.88 9.40
C LEU A 9 4.56 -4.22 8.94
N PHE A 10 3.93 -5.33 9.31
CA PHE A 10 4.37 -6.69 8.95
C PHE A 10 3.94 -7.14 7.54
N SER A 11 3.32 -6.26 6.75
CA SER A 11 2.70 -6.68 5.49
C SER A 11 3.72 -7.13 4.43
N PRO A 12 3.32 -8.00 3.48
CA PRO A 12 4.17 -8.44 2.37
C PRO A 12 4.70 -7.29 1.51
N LYS A 13 3.97 -6.15 1.47
CA LYS A 13 4.43 -4.96 0.76
C LYS A 13 5.69 -4.37 1.39
N VAL A 14 5.73 -4.32 2.72
CA VAL A 14 6.88 -3.80 3.47
C VAL A 14 8.06 -4.77 3.38
N THR A 15 7.81 -6.08 3.56
CA THR A 15 8.89 -7.08 3.46
C THR A 15 9.47 -7.15 2.06
N ALA A 16 8.64 -7.04 1.01
CA ALA A 16 9.12 -6.97 -0.37
C ALA A 16 9.93 -5.71 -0.66
N ALA A 17 9.55 -4.57 -0.08
CA ALA A 17 10.32 -3.33 -0.19
C ALA A 17 11.66 -3.45 0.55
N LEU A 18 11.70 -4.07 1.74
CA LEU A 18 12.95 -4.33 2.45
C LEU A 18 13.87 -5.27 1.68
N ARG A 19 13.35 -6.38 1.12
CA ARG A 19 14.13 -7.27 0.23
C ARG A 19 14.70 -6.53 -0.98
N TYR A 20 13.93 -5.61 -1.55
CA TYR A 20 14.43 -4.76 -2.64
C TYR A 20 15.54 -3.82 -2.15
N LEU A 21 15.36 -3.19 -0.98
CA LEU A 21 16.36 -2.30 -0.39
C LEU A 21 17.62 -3.03 0.09
N GLU A 22 17.54 -4.32 0.40
CA GLU A 22 18.72 -5.15 0.73
C GLU A 22 19.75 -5.12 -0.42
N HIS A 23 19.28 -5.17 -1.66
CA HIS A 23 20.14 -5.15 -2.85
C HIS A 23 20.45 -3.73 -3.36
N HIS A 24 19.51 -2.78 -3.21
CA HIS A 24 19.59 -1.45 -3.85
C HIS A 24 19.70 -0.26 -2.89
N GLY A 25 19.48 -0.47 -1.60
CA GLY A 25 19.38 0.56 -0.56
C GLY A 25 20.71 0.99 0.07
N GLY A 26 21.82 0.38 -0.34
CA GLY A 26 23.15 0.65 0.21
C GLY A 26 23.37 0.09 1.62
N ASP A 27 24.39 0.60 2.32
CA ASP A 27 24.86 0.05 3.60
C ASP A 27 23.79 0.01 4.71
N PHE A 28 22.81 0.93 4.67
CA PHE A 28 21.74 1.01 5.67
C PHE A 28 20.81 -0.22 5.70
N PHE A 29 20.72 -0.97 4.59
CA PHE A 29 19.79 -2.09 4.44
C PHE A 29 20.48 -3.43 4.21
N ARG A 30 21.82 -3.48 4.22
CA ARG A 30 22.62 -4.65 3.86
C ARG A 30 22.27 -5.92 4.63
N ASP A 31 21.88 -5.79 5.90
CA ASP A 31 21.58 -6.92 6.78
C ASP A 31 20.10 -6.98 7.20
N CYS A 32 19.20 -6.41 6.38
CA CYS A 32 17.77 -6.41 6.73
C CYS A 32 17.07 -7.77 6.56
N GLY A 33 17.74 -8.78 5.97
CA GLY A 33 17.16 -10.12 5.74
C GLY A 33 16.64 -10.82 7.01
N ALA A 34 17.32 -10.65 8.15
CA ALA A 34 16.84 -11.18 9.44
C ALA A 34 15.52 -10.52 9.87
N THR A 35 15.41 -9.20 9.70
CA THR A 35 14.20 -8.42 9.94
C THR A 35 13.06 -8.85 9.02
N VAL A 36 13.34 -9.03 7.72
CA VAL A 36 12.38 -9.54 6.74
C VAL A 36 11.83 -10.90 7.17
N THR A 37 12.72 -11.83 7.55
CA THR A 37 12.33 -13.18 7.99
C THR A 37 11.46 -13.14 9.24
N TYR A 38 11.80 -12.28 10.21
CA TYR A 38 10.96 -12.07 11.39
C TYR A 38 9.57 -11.55 11.02
N MET A 39 9.52 -10.54 10.15
CA MET A 39 8.26 -9.94 9.74
C MET A 39 7.37 -10.92 8.99
N GLU A 40 7.94 -11.73 8.10
CA GLU A 40 7.21 -12.76 7.35
C GLU A 40 6.66 -13.86 8.28
N ASN A 41 7.43 -14.31 9.27
CA ASN A 41 6.96 -15.30 10.24
C ASN A 41 5.82 -14.75 11.11
N MET A 42 5.94 -13.49 11.58
CA MET A 42 4.87 -12.85 12.35
C MET A 42 3.62 -12.59 11.51
N TYR A 43 3.79 -12.20 10.25
CA TYR A 43 2.66 -12.02 9.34
C TYR A 43 1.96 -13.35 9.03
N LYS A 44 2.72 -14.40 8.75
CA LYS A 44 2.18 -15.76 8.56
C LYS A 44 1.42 -16.22 9.80
N TYR A 45 1.99 -16.02 10.99
CA TYR A 45 1.33 -16.30 12.26
C TYR A 45 -0.03 -15.59 12.36
N PHE A 46 -0.08 -14.30 12.06
CA PHE A 46 -1.32 -13.53 12.04
C PHE A 46 -2.35 -14.09 11.04
N GLN A 47 -1.95 -14.35 9.80
CA GLN A 47 -2.85 -14.82 8.74
C GLN A 47 -3.49 -16.18 9.05
N ILE A 48 -2.71 -17.11 9.59
CA ILE A 48 -3.14 -18.45 9.96
C ILE A 48 -4.18 -18.42 11.09
N HIS A 49 -4.14 -17.39 11.95
CA HIS A 49 -5.13 -17.15 13.02
C HIS A 49 -6.30 -16.25 12.57
N ASP A 50 -6.22 -15.61 11.41
CA ASP A 50 -7.25 -14.72 10.86
C ASP A 50 -7.92 -15.28 9.59
N VAL A 51 -8.16 -16.59 9.56
CA VAL A 51 -8.92 -17.24 8.48
C VAL A 51 -10.40 -16.93 8.67
N SER A 52 -10.93 -16.00 7.86
CA SER A 52 -12.24 -15.39 8.05
C SER A 52 -13.37 -16.09 7.30
N ASN A 53 -13.11 -16.59 6.10
CA ASN A 53 -14.12 -17.15 5.21
C ASN A 53 -13.51 -18.13 4.17
N LYS A 54 -14.38 -18.79 3.39
CA LYS A 54 -13.97 -19.82 2.41
C LYS A 54 -13.32 -19.28 1.14
N LYS A 55 -13.42 -17.99 0.85
CA LYS A 55 -12.95 -17.37 -0.39
C LYS A 55 -11.73 -16.48 -0.20
N GLN A 56 -11.38 -16.14 1.05
CA GLN A 56 -10.26 -15.26 1.39
C GLN A 56 -8.96 -15.67 0.69
N TYR A 57 -8.61 -16.95 0.72
CA TYR A 57 -7.40 -17.45 0.07
C TYR A 57 -7.41 -17.31 -1.45
N VAL A 58 -8.59 -17.38 -2.10
CA VAL A 58 -8.75 -17.22 -3.54
C VAL A 58 -8.60 -15.74 -3.93
N GLU A 59 -9.19 -14.85 -3.14
CA GLU A 59 -9.15 -13.41 -3.37
C GLU A 59 -7.75 -12.85 -3.13
N GLN A 60 -7.13 -13.24 -2.01
CA GLN A 60 -5.79 -12.80 -1.60
C GLN A 60 -4.65 -13.59 -2.27
N ARG A 61 -4.99 -14.72 -2.90
CA ARG A 61 -4.02 -15.72 -3.42
C ARG A 61 -2.96 -16.07 -2.40
N ASP A 62 -3.46 -16.49 -1.25
CA ASP A 62 -2.65 -16.82 -0.08
C ASP A 62 -3.16 -18.08 0.58
N SER A 63 -2.44 -19.18 0.38
CA SER A 63 -2.78 -20.48 0.97
C SER A 63 -2.82 -20.44 2.49
N ASN A 64 -2.09 -19.53 3.15
CA ASN A 64 -2.13 -19.38 4.60
C ASN A 64 -3.52 -18.99 5.11
N THR A 65 -4.34 -18.36 4.27
CA THR A 65 -5.68 -17.88 4.62
C THR A 65 -6.81 -18.82 4.18
N ALA A 66 -6.48 -20.07 3.79
CA ALA A 66 -7.47 -21.06 3.43
C ALA A 66 -8.15 -21.64 4.68
N PRO A 67 -9.44 -22.03 4.63
CA PRO A 67 -10.05 -22.84 5.68
C PRO A 67 -9.23 -24.10 5.95
N TYR A 68 -9.10 -24.50 7.21
CA TYR A 68 -8.54 -25.81 7.53
C TYR A 68 -9.58 -26.87 7.22
N THR A 69 -9.21 -27.88 6.44
CA THR A 69 -10.12 -28.95 6.02
C THR A 69 -9.57 -30.33 6.39
N GLU A 70 -8.29 -30.42 6.72
CA GLU A 70 -7.58 -31.66 7.01
C GLU A 70 -6.74 -31.51 8.29
N SER A 71 -6.57 -32.60 9.03
CA SER A 71 -5.80 -32.64 10.27
C SER A 71 -4.28 -32.56 10.05
N GLU A 72 -3.83 -32.97 8.86
CA GLU A 72 -2.42 -33.02 8.45
C GLU A 72 -2.00 -31.81 7.58
N ASP A 73 -2.73 -30.70 7.70
CA ASP A 73 -2.38 -29.45 7.04
C ASP A 73 -1.00 -28.94 7.49
N GLU A 74 -0.11 -28.64 6.54
CA GLU A 74 1.25 -28.16 6.79
C GLU A 74 1.29 -26.91 7.69
N ARG A 75 0.25 -26.08 7.66
CA ARG A 75 0.14 -24.89 8.52
C ARG A 75 -0.07 -25.27 9.99
N LEU A 76 -0.76 -26.38 10.26
CA LEU A 76 -0.91 -26.92 11.62
C LEU A 76 0.41 -27.49 12.12
N LEU A 77 1.17 -28.18 11.26
CA LEU A 77 2.53 -28.62 11.59
C LEU A 77 3.46 -27.42 11.86
N TRP A 78 3.34 -26.37 11.05
CA TRP A 78 4.09 -25.13 11.24
C TRP A 78 3.79 -24.48 12.59
N LEU A 79 2.52 -24.37 12.98
CA LEU A 79 2.10 -23.83 14.28
C LEU A 79 2.56 -24.71 15.45
N ASN A 80 2.47 -26.03 15.32
CA ASN A 80 2.72 -26.95 16.43
C ASN A 80 4.22 -27.20 16.67
N SER A 81 5.07 -27.01 15.66
CA SER A 81 6.49 -27.39 15.75
C SER A 81 7.44 -26.30 15.28
N TYR A 82 7.29 -25.80 14.05
CA TYR A 82 8.26 -24.86 13.48
C TYR A 82 8.25 -23.49 14.18
N PHE A 83 7.07 -22.92 14.41
CA PHE A 83 6.95 -21.60 15.02
C PHE A 83 7.40 -21.59 16.50
N PRO A 84 7.04 -22.57 17.35
CA PRO A 84 7.58 -22.67 18.70
C PRO A 84 9.11 -22.73 18.74
N ASN A 85 9.72 -23.58 17.89
CA ASN A 85 11.17 -23.68 17.79
C ASN A 85 11.79 -22.36 17.32
N TYR A 86 11.14 -21.65 16.39
CA TYR A 86 11.57 -20.34 15.92
C TYR A 86 11.57 -19.30 17.04
N ILE A 87 10.51 -19.22 17.86
CA ILE A 87 10.45 -18.31 19.02
C ILE A 87 11.52 -18.65 20.05
N ALA A 88 11.71 -19.94 20.36
CA ALA A 88 12.75 -20.40 21.29
C ALA A 88 14.16 -19.99 20.80
N ASN A 89 14.44 -20.18 19.51
CA ASN A 89 15.70 -19.76 18.91
C ASN A 89 15.91 -18.24 19.00
N ILE A 90 14.88 -17.42 18.76
CA ILE A 90 14.98 -15.96 18.94
C ILE A 90 15.38 -15.61 20.37
N GLN A 91 14.78 -16.25 21.37
CA GLN A 91 15.11 -16.00 22.78
C GLN A 91 16.56 -16.37 23.11
N VAL A 92 17.01 -17.55 22.68
CA VAL A 92 18.39 -18.03 22.89
C VAL A 92 19.39 -17.09 22.21
N THR A 93 19.21 -16.81 20.92
CA THR A 93 20.14 -15.95 20.15
C THR A 93 20.16 -14.52 20.70
N SER A 94 19.02 -13.99 21.16
CA SER A 94 18.98 -12.67 21.80
C SER A 94 19.80 -12.66 23.09
N ALA A 95 19.64 -13.67 23.94
CA ALA A 95 20.37 -13.81 25.20
C ALA A 95 21.88 -13.97 24.97
N GLU A 96 22.28 -14.81 24.01
CA GLU A 96 23.69 -15.00 23.63
C GLU A 96 24.34 -13.70 23.13
N ALA A 97 23.57 -12.85 22.44
CA ALA A 97 24.00 -11.53 21.99
C ALA A 97 23.94 -10.44 23.08
N GLY A 98 23.54 -10.77 24.32
CA GLY A 98 23.36 -9.81 25.41
C GLY A 98 22.20 -8.84 25.18
N MET A 99 21.26 -9.19 24.29
CA MET A 99 20.07 -8.40 23.97
C MET A 99 18.83 -8.98 24.66
N THR A 100 17.82 -8.14 24.86
CA THR A 100 16.50 -8.59 25.31
C THR A 100 15.68 -9.05 24.11
N GLY A 101 15.25 -10.32 24.12
CA GLY A 101 14.28 -10.84 23.16
C GLY A 101 12.86 -10.32 23.42
N LEU A 102 11.85 -11.09 23.00
CA LEU A 102 10.46 -10.82 23.41
C LEU A 102 10.33 -11.01 24.93
N SER A 103 9.38 -10.33 25.57
CA SER A 103 9.10 -10.62 26.99
C SER A 103 8.71 -12.10 27.17
N ASN A 104 9.00 -12.67 28.33
CA ASN A 104 8.67 -14.07 28.62
C ASN A 104 7.17 -14.33 28.43
N GLU A 105 6.33 -13.42 28.91
CA GLU A 105 4.88 -13.50 28.78
C GLU A 105 4.45 -13.48 27.31
N THR A 106 5.09 -12.65 26.48
CA THR A 106 4.79 -12.56 25.05
C THR A 106 5.22 -13.83 24.31
N ALA A 107 6.41 -14.34 24.61
CA ALA A 107 6.95 -15.55 23.99
C ALA A 107 6.09 -16.78 24.36
N GLU A 108 5.77 -16.95 25.65
CA GLU A 108 4.91 -18.02 26.14
C GLU A 108 3.51 -17.94 25.54
N ALA A 109 2.91 -16.74 25.49
CA ALA A 109 1.58 -16.55 24.91
C ALA A 109 1.54 -16.89 23.42
N LEU A 110 2.57 -16.51 22.64
CA LEU A 110 2.68 -16.85 21.23
C LEU A 110 2.79 -18.36 21.01
N VAL A 111 3.66 -19.04 21.77
CA VAL A 111 3.84 -20.50 21.68
C VAL A 111 2.57 -21.23 22.11
N PHE A 112 1.99 -20.84 23.24
CA PHE A 112 0.76 -21.43 23.76
C PHE A 112 -0.39 -21.29 22.77
N THR A 113 -0.58 -20.10 22.20
CA THR A 113 -1.64 -19.85 21.21
C THR A 113 -1.43 -20.66 19.93
N ALA A 114 -0.18 -20.78 19.45
CA ALA A 114 0.14 -21.57 18.27
C ALA A 114 -0.24 -23.06 18.46
N ILE A 115 0.23 -23.65 19.55
CA ILE A 115 -0.01 -25.06 19.88
C ILE A 115 -1.50 -25.31 20.14
N SER A 116 -2.13 -24.45 20.94
CA SER A 116 -3.56 -24.58 21.28
C SER A 116 -4.45 -24.47 20.04
N THR A 117 -4.14 -23.54 19.13
CA THR A 117 -4.88 -23.41 17.86
C THR A 117 -4.72 -24.66 17.02
N ALA A 118 -3.49 -25.17 16.87
CA ALA A 118 -3.24 -26.37 16.09
C ALA A 118 -3.99 -27.60 16.65
N GLN A 119 -3.93 -27.81 17.97
CA GLN A 119 -4.63 -28.91 18.64
C GLN A 119 -6.14 -28.77 18.54
N CYS A 120 -6.69 -27.57 18.76
CA CYS A 120 -8.11 -27.30 18.65
C CYS A 120 -8.65 -27.57 17.24
N VAL A 121 -7.94 -27.11 16.20
CA VAL A 121 -8.31 -27.38 14.80
C VAL A 121 -8.28 -28.89 14.52
N LYS A 122 -7.23 -29.60 14.95
CA LYS A 122 -7.13 -31.06 14.76
C LYS A 122 -8.29 -31.80 15.43
N TYR A 123 -8.64 -31.42 16.67
CA TYR A 123 -9.77 -31.99 17.40
C TYR A 123 -11.11 -31.75 16.67
N LEU A 124 -11.36 -30.50 16.24
CA LEU A 124 -12.59 -30.14 15.52
C LEU A 124 -12.76 -30.94 14.21
N ILE A 125 -11.67 -31.15 13.48
CA ILE A 125 -11.70 -31.87 12.19
C ILE A 125 -11.77 -33.39 12.42
N SER A 126 -10.87 -33.94 13.23
CA SER A 126 -10.67 -35.40 13.33
C SER A 126 -11.69 -36.05 14.26
N ASP A 127 -11.98 -35.44 15.41
CA ASP A 127 -12.80 -36.05 16.45
C ASP A 127 -14.27 -35.60 16.33
N LEU A 128 -14.50 -34.35 15.95
CA LEU A 128 -15.84 -33.78 15.81
C LEU A 128 -16.37 -33.73 14.36
N ASN A 129 -15.58 -34.16 13.38
CA ASN A 129 -15.96 -34.26 11.97
C ASN A 129 -16.45 -32.94 11.35
N PHE A 130 -15.83 -31.81 11.72
CA PHE A 130 -16.13 -30.53 11.08
C PHE A 130 -15.58 -30.52 9.65
N TYR A 131 -16.41 -30.13 8.68
CA TYR A 131 -15.99 -30.00 7.28
C TYR A 131 -14.84 -29.00 7.08
N TYR A 132 -14.79 -27.96 7.90
CA TYR A 132 -13.71 -26.98 7.89
C TYR A 132 -13.70 -26.16 9.19
N VAL A 133 -12.57 -25.52 9.48
CA VAL A 133 -12.41 -24.61 10.62
C VAL A 133 -11.93 -23.23 10.14
N LEU A 134 -12.52 -22.18 10.74
CA LEU A 134 -12.16 -20.77 10.51
C LEU A 134 -11.60 -20.19 11.80
N THR A 135 -10.28 -19.97 11.84
CA THR A 135 -9.56 -19.55 13.06
C THR A 135 -9.89 -18.13 13.51
N ARG A 136 -10.43 -17.27 12.63
CA ARG A 136 -10.94 -15.95 13.04
C ARG A 136 -12.02 -16.04 14.13
N LYS A 137 -12.71 -17.18 14.27
CA LYS A 137 -13.72 -17.38 15.31
C LYS A 137 -13.14 -17.66 16.70
N PHE A 138 -11.82 -17.81 16.83
CA PHE A 138 -11.16 -18.04 18.11
C PHE A 138 -10.72 -16.74 18.81
N ASN A 139 -10.75 -15.61 18.12
CA ASN A 139 -10.30 -14.34 18.67
C ASN A 139 -11.43 -13.58 19.40
N SER A 140 -11.06 -12.56 20.17
CA SER A 140 -11.99 -11.73 20.93
C SER A 140 -12.59 -10.56 20.13
N ASP A 141 -12.33 -10.47 18.82
CA ASP A 141 -12.75 -9.33 18.00
C ASP A 141 -14.28 -9.11 18.06
N ALA A 142 -15.05 -10.20 18.04
CA ALA A 142 -16.51 -10.13 18.15
C ALA A 142 -16.95 -9.51 19.49
N VAL A 143 -16.25 -9.81 20.57
CA VAL A 143 -16.51 -9.23 21.90
C VAL A 143 -16.10 -7.75 21.93
N GLU A 144 -14.97 -7.38 21.33
CA GLU A 144 -14.55 -5.99 21.18
C GLU A 144 -15.53 -5.15 20.34
N SER A 145 -16.14 -5.75 19.33
CA SER A 145 -17.22 -5.12 18.57
C SER A 145 -18.44 -4.84 19.44
N ILE A 146 -18.83 -5.79 20.32
CA ILE A 146 -19.91 -5.57 21.28
C ILE A 146 -19.58 -4.39 22.20
N PHE A 147 -18.36 -4.30 22.74
CA PHE A 147 -17.95 -3.16 23.57
C PHE A 147 -18.01 -1.83 22.82
N SER A 148 -17.66 -1.82 21.54
CA SER A 148 -17.77 -0.63 20.70
C SER A 148 -19.23 -0.22 20.48
N ASN A 149 -20.13 -1.19 20.29
CA ASN A 149 -21.56 -0.95 20.19
C ASN A 149 -22.18 -0.44 21.50
N VAL A 150 -21.70 -0.95 22.64
CA VAL A 150 -22.12 -0.48 23.96
C VAL A 150 -21.75 1.00 24.13
N ARG A 151 -20.51 1.38 23.80
CA ARG A 151 -20.05 2.78 23.85
C ARG A 151 -20.84 3.68 22.90
N LEU A 152 -21.08 3.24 21.66
CA LEU A 152 -21.78 4.03 20.64
C LEU A 152 -23.18 4.47 21.08
N ARG A 153 -23.87 3.64 21.88
CA ARG A 153 -25.22 3.95 22.39
C ARG A 153 -25.24 5.05 23.45
N GLY A 154 -24.08 5.41 24.00
CA GLY A 154 -23.88 6.58 24.85
C GLY A 154 -23.77 7.91 24.09
N GLY A 155 -23.79 7.89 22.75
CA GLY A 155 -23.59 9.07 21.92
C GLY A 155 -22.18 9.61 22.10
N SER A 156 -22.04 10.89 22.46
CA SER A 156 -20.74 11.52 22.75
C SER A 156 -20.18 11.19 24.14
N ASN A 157 -20.87 10.36 24.94
CA ASN A 157 -20.37 9.94 26.23
C ASN A 157 -19.56 8.64 26.11
N ASP A 158 -18.25 8.79 25.89
CA ASP A 158 -17.31 7.67 25.76
C ASP A 158 -17.08 6.92 27.10
N ILE A 159 -17.44 7.54 28.24
CA ILE A 159 -17.33 6.92 29.56
C ILE A 159 -18.64 6.22 29.88
N THR A 160 -18.67 4.91 29.61
CA THR A 160 -19.82 4.06 29.91
C THR A 160 -19.75 3.56 31.36
N ASP A 161 -20.65 4.01 32.22
CA ASP A 161 -20.82 3.43 33.57
C ASP A 161 -21.59 2.09 33.51
N CYS A 162 -21.67 1.39 34.65
CA CYS A 162 -22.34 0.09 34.71
C CYS A 162 -23.82 0.14 34.29
N ARG A 163 -24.52 1.24 34.61
CA ARG A 163 -25.95 1.41 34.31
C ARG A 163 -26.18 1.69 32.83
N ALA A 164 -25.33 2.52 32.23
CA ALA A 164 -25.30 2.81 30.81
C ALA A 164 -24.96 1.54 30.00
N ALA A 165 -24.00 0.74 30.48
CA ALA A 165 -23.67 -0.55 29.87
C ALA A 165 -24.85 -1.53 29.92
N GLU A 166 -25.50 -1.66 31.09
CA GLU A 166 -26.70 -2.51 31.24
C GLU A 166 -27.82 -2.08 30.30
N TYR A 167 -28.10 -0.77 30.23
CA TYR A 167 -29.12 -0.24 29.34
C TYR A 167 -28.78 -0.48 27.86
N ALA A 168 -27.53 -0.25 27.47
CA ALA A 168 -27.05 -0.48 26.11
C ALA A 168 -27.18 -1.97 25.73
N LEU A 169 -26.80 -2.90 26.62
CA LEU A 169 -26.95 -4.33 26.39
C LEU A 169 -28.42 -4.74 26.27
N ARG A 170 -29.30 -4.24 27.15
CA ARG A 170 -30.76 -4.48 27.04
C ARG A 170 -31.32 -3.96 25.72
N GLN A 171 -30.86 -2.80 25.26
CA GLN A 171 -31.23 -2.24 23.96
C GLN A 171 -30.73 -3.11 22.81
N ILE A 172 -29.49 -3.60 22.84
CA ILE A 172 -28.96 -4.53 21.83
C ILE A 172 -29.81 -5.81 21.79
N LEU A 173 -30.11 -6.41 22.95
CA LEU A 173 -30.91 -7.64 23.03
C LEU A 173 -32.34 -7.46 22.53
N ARG A 174 -32.97 -6.32 22.82
CA ARG A 174 -34.35 -6.02 22.38
C ARG A 174 -34.45 -5.67 20.90
N THR A 175 -33.45 -4.98 20.38
CA THR A 175 -33.51 -4.41 19.02
C THR A 175 -32.79 -5.27 17.99
N GLY A 176 -31.85 -6.13 18.40
CA GLY A 176 -30.95 -6.84 17.49
C GLY A 176 -30.00 -5.93 16.71
N PHE A 177 -30.03 -4.60 16.92
CA PHE A 177 -29.20 -3.67 16.16
C PHE A 177 -27.77 -3.65 16.70
N ILE A 178 -26.85 -4.15 15.89
CA ILE A 178 -25.41 -4.01 16.06
C ILE A 178 -24.94 -3.18 14.85
N LYS A 179 -24.50 -1.95 15.10
CA LYS A 179 -23.95 -1.06 14.08
C LYS A 179 -22.45 -0.98 14.31
N ASN A 180 -21.65 -1.43 13.34
CA ASN A 180 -20.21 -1.28 13.44
C ASN A 180 -19.83 0.19 13.35
N VAL A 181 -18.85 0.59 14.15
CA VAL A 181 -18.26 1.93 14.09
C VAL A 181 -17.26 1.95 12.94
N ASP A 182 -17.32 3.01 12.13
CA ASP A 182 -16.34 3.26 11.07
C ASP A 182 -14.93 3.26 11.69
N ASN A 183 -14.00 2.47 11.11
CA ASN A 183 -12.62 2.25 11.58
C ASN A 183 -12.41 1.26 12.75
N THR A 184 -13.32 0.31 12.99
CA THR A 184 -13.08 -0.82 13.91
C THR A 184 -12.24 -1.94 13.26
N ASN A 185 -11.57 -2.77 14.07
CA ASN A 185 -10.77 -3.91 13.58
C ASN A 185 -11.64 -5.09 13.10
N THR A 186 -12.96 -4.99 13.24
CA THR A 186 -13.93 -6.03 12.91
C THR A 186 -14.55 -5.82 11.54
N ILE A 187 -14.28 -6.74 10.62
CA ILE A 187 -15.08 -6.88 9.40
C ILE A 187 -16.30 -7.73 9.77
N SER A 188 -17.50 -7.21 9.58
CA SER A 188 -18.70 -8.06 9.54
C SER A 188 -19.45 -7.80 8.24
N ASP A 189 -19.89 -8.90 7.62
CA ASP A 189 -20.65 -8.94 6.36
C ASP A 189 -22.06 -8.32 6.45
N VAL A 190 -22.41 -7.67 7.55
CA VAL A 190 -23.71 -6.96 7.67
C VAL A 190 -23.49 -5.48 7.35
N GLY A 191 -23.11 -5.23 6.10
CA GLY A 191 -23.22 -3.90 5.51
C GLY A 191 -24.69 -3.63 5.23
N TYR A 192 -25.37 -2.91 6.12
CA TYR A 192 -26.56 -2.18 5.70
C TYR A 192 -26.09 -1.14 4.68
N THR A 193 -26.37 -1.40 3.40
CA THR A 193 -26.28 -0.42 2.33
C THR A 193 -27.32 0.65 2.59
N SER A 194 -26.95 1.69 3.34
CA SER A 194 -27.59 2.99 3.17
C SER A 194 -27.15 3.52 1.80
N SER A 195 -27.78 3.00 0.75
CA SER A 195 -27.75 3.54 -0.60
C SER A 195 -28.50 4.88 -0.60
N ALA A 196 -27.88 5.88 0.00
CA ALA A 196 -28.15 7.28 -0.26
C ALA A 196 -26.90 7.87 -0.92
N THR A 197 -26.59 7.35 -2.10
CA THR A 197 -25.70 8.03 -3.05
C THR A 197 -26.45 9.28 -3.49
N LEU A 198 -26.10 10.43 -2.92
CA LEU A 198 -26.45 11.71 -3.49
C LEU A 198 -25.75 11.79 -4.85
N ASN A 199 -26.52 11.57 -5.91
CA ASN A 199 -26.08 11.80 -7.29
C ASN A 199 -25.85 13.29 -7.49
N ASN A 200 -24.67 13.78 -7.11
CA ASN A 200 -24.15 15.03 -7.68
C ASN A 200 -23.48 14.73 -9.02
N SER A 201 -24.30 14.32 -9.99
CA SER A 201 -23.95 14.40 -11.40
C SER A 201 -24.35 15.79 -11.90
N GLN A 202 -23.52 16.79 -11.59
CA GLN A 202 -23.46 18.00 -12.41
C GLN A 202 -22.39 17.76 -13.47
N GLN A 203 -22.85 17.42 -14.68
CA GLN A 203 -22.03 17.59 -15.87
C GLN A 203 -21.80 19.09 -16.04
N LEU A 204 -20.61 19.56 -15.65
CA LEU A 204 -20.11 20.85 -16.11
C LEU A 204 -19.66 20.64 -17.56
N ASN A 205 -20.44 21.17 -18.49
CA ASN A 205 -19.97 21.43 -19.84
C ASN A 205 -18.88 22.50 -19.73
N GLU A 206 -17.62 22.14 -19.95
CA GLU A 206 -16.53 23.10 -20.12
C GLU A 206 -16.31 23.33 -21.61
N ASP A 207 -16.55 24.57 -22.06
CA ASP A 207 -16.09 25.08 -23.34
C ASP A 207 -14.55 25.06 -23.38
N PRO A 208 -13.93 24.72 -24.53
CA PRO A 208 -12.48 24.64 -24.66
C PRO A 208 -11.88 26.06 -24.76
N ASN A 209 -11.73 26.75 -23.64
CA ASN A 209 -10.81 27.88 -23.59
C ASN A 209 -9.39 27.34 -23.73
N GLN A 210 -8.76 27.57 -24.88
CA GLN A 210 -7.34 27.32 -25.12
C GLN A 210 -6.52 28.19 -24.17
N MET A 211 -6.23 27.64 -22.99
CA MET A 211 -5.38 28.27 -22.00
C MET A 211 -3.93 28.07 -22.44
N THR A 212 -3.29 29.13 -22.92
CA THR A 212 -1.89 29.10 -23.34
C THR A 212 -1.00 29.08 -22.11
N ILE A 213 -0.39 27.93 -21.81
CA ILE A 213 0.65 27.82 -20.78
C ILE A 213 1.96 28.31 -21.37
N THR A 214 2.62 29.25 -20.71
CA THR A 214 3.99 29.66 -21.08
C THR A 214 4.97 28.67 -20.45
N LEU A 215 5.44 27.70 -21.24
CA LEU A 215 6.48 26.76 -20.84
C LEU A 215 7.86 27.31 -21.23
N SER A 216 8.90 26.95 -20.48
CA SER A 216 10.27 27.27 -20.88
C SER A 216 10.68 26.47 -22.12
N ASN A 217 11.58 27.02 -22.94
CA ASN A 217 12.09 26.34 -24.13
C ASN A 217 12.73 24.98 -23.79
N ASP A 218 13.36 24.86 -22.62
CA ASP A 218 13.96 23.60 -22.15
C ASP A 218 12.90 22.52 -21.88
N VAL A 219 11.75 22.89 -21.30
CA VAL A 219 10.65 21.96 -21.04
C VAL A 219 9.96 21.55 -22.33
N ILE A 220 9.78 22.49 -23.28
CA ILE A 220 9.23 22.19 -24.60
C ILE A 220 10.13 21.19 -25.34
N LYS A 221 11.45 21.39 -25.31
CA LYS A 221 12.39 20.45 -25.92
C LYS A 221 12.27 19.03 -25.31
N LYS A 222 12.16 18.91 -23.99
CA LYS A 222 11.94 17.60 -23.33
C LYS A 222 10.58 16.99 -23.70
N LEU A 223 9.53 17.79 -23.86
CA LEU A 223 8.23 17.33 -24.34
C LEU A 223 8.31 16.81 -25.78
N GLU A 224 9.05 17.47 -26.66
CA GLU A 224 9.30 17.01 -28.02
C GLU A 224 10.11 15.70 -28.03
N GLU A 225 11.08 15.54 -27.12
CA GLU A 225 11.82 14.29 -26.94
C GLU A 225 10.89 13.12 -26.54
N LEU A 226 9.80 13.36 -25.81
CA LEU A 226 8.80 12.31 -25.51
C LEU A 226 8.14 11.76 -26.78
N SER A 227 8.04 12.54 -27.85
CA SER A 227 7.43 12.09 -29.11
C SER A 227 8.33 11.17 -29.93
N THR A 228 9.64 11.22 -29.71
CA THR A 228 10.65 10.49 -30.50
C THR A 228 11.43 9.44 -29.69
N CYS A 229 11.38 9.50 -28.35
CA CYS A 229 12.16 8.60 -27.51
C CYS A 229 11.70 7.13 -27.62
N ALA A 230 12.66 6.23 -27.82
CA ALA A 230 12.45 4.78 -27.83
C ALA A 230 12.53 4.14 -26.42
N GLY A 231 12.49 4.95 -25.35
CA GLY A 231 12.64 4.49 -23.97
C GLY A 231 14.08 4.24 -23.51
N ASN A 232 15.08 4.83 -24.19
CA ASN A 232 16.49 4.70 -23.83
C ASN A 232 16.84 5.59 -22.62
N PHE A 233 16.49 5.14 -21.41
CA PHE A 233 16.99 5.75 -20.18
C PHE A 233 18.12 4.87 -19.62
N THR A 234 19.30 5.44 -19.39
CA THR A 234 20.52 4.68 -19.06
C THR A 234 20.78 4.59 -17.55
N ASN A 235 19.97 5.24 -16.72
CA ASN A 235 20.22 5.31 -15.28
C ASN A 235 19.05 4.76 -14.45
N PHE A 236 18.97 3.42 -14.41
CA PHE A 236 18.05 2.65 -13.58
C PHE A 236 18.63 2.30 -12.19
N ALA A 237 19.77 2.87 -11.83
CA ALA A 237 20.54 2.51 -10.64
C ALA A 237 20.09 3.24 -9.36
N SER A 238 18.81 3.64 -9.28
CA SER A 238 18.26 4.29 -8.10
C SER A 238 17.18 3.44 -7.45
N ILE A 239 17.00 3.61 -6.14
CA ILE A 239 15.93 2.98 -5.34
C ILE A 239 14.55 3.28 -5.93
N GLU A 240 14.38 4.42 -6.61
CA GLU A 240 13.11 4.79 -7.25
C GLU A 240 12.74 3.89 -8.43
N SER A 241 13.73 3.23 -9.03
CA SER A 241 13.57 2.52 -10.31
C SER A 241 12.64 1.31 -10.16
N GLY A 242 12.73 0.57 -9.05
CA GLY A 242 11.81 -0.53 -8.75
C GLY A 242 10.37 -0.07 -8.48
N ALA A 243 10.19 1.12 -7.90
CA ALA A 243 8.86 1.68 -7.66
C ALA A 243 8.20 2.19 -8.93
N ILE A 244 8.96 2.82 -9.84
CA ILE A 244 8.46 3.21 -11.15
C ILE A 244 8.11 1.96 -11.96
N GLY A 245 8.92 0.89 -11.87
CA GLY A 245 8.58 -0.41 -12.44
C GLY A 245 7.24 -0.93 -11.91
N PHE A 246 7.04 -0.91 -10.59
CA PHE A 246 5.76 -1.31 -9.97
C PHE A 246 4.57 -0.47 -10.45
N LEU A 247 4.74 0.85 -10.54
CA LEU A 247 3.73 1.76 -11.10
C LEU A 247 3.41 1.41 -12.56
N CYS A 248 4.43 1.12 -13.38
CA CYS A 248 4.25 0.71 -14.77
C CYS A 248 3.50 -0.63 -14.87
N GLY A 249 3.70 -1.57 -13.95
CA GLY A 249 2.90 -2.78 -13.84
C GLY A 249 1.41 -2.49 -13.58
N TYR A 250 1.13 -1.53 -12.69
CA TYR A 250 -0.25 -1.06 -12.47
C TYR A 250 -0.85 -0.40 -13.72
N LEU A 251 -0.10 0.48 -14.39
CA LEU A 251 -0.55 1.14 -15.63
C LEU A 251 -0.82 0.13 -16.73
N LEU A 252 0.07 -0.86 -16.91
CA LEU A 252 -0.10 -1.95 -17.87
C LEU A 252 -1.38 -2.75 -17.57
N LYS A 253 -1.65 -3.08 -16.30
CA LYS A 253 -2.91 -3.72 -15.91
C LYS A 253 -4.13 -2.88 -16.32
N LYS A 254 -4.08 -1.54 -16.15
CA LYS A 254 -5.17 -0.65 -16.56
C LYS A 254 -5.34 -0.58 -18.08
N VAL A 255 -4.26 -0.61 -18.83
CA VAL A 255 -4.33 -0.71 -20.29
C VAL A 255 -4.95 -2.05 -20.72
N GLU A 256 -4.52 -3.17 -20.14
CA GLU A 256 -5.09 -4.50 -20.46
C GLU A 256 -6.58 -4.65 -20.09
N GLU A 257 -7.05 -3.95 -19.06
CA GLU A 257 -8.47 -3.91 -18.69
C GLU A 257 -9.31 -3.21 -19.78
N SER A 258 -8.74 -2.25 -20.51
CA SER A 258 -9.44 -1.44 -21.51
C SER A 258 -9.15 -1.84 -22.97
N VAL A 259 -7.98 -2.40 -23.27
CA VAL A 259 -7.50 -2.68 -24.62
C VAL A 259 -6.97 -4.12 -24.68
N LYS A 260 -7.46 -4.90 -25.65
CA LYS A 260 -7.04 -6.30 -25.89
C LYS A 260 -6.15 -6.46 -27.13
N CYS A 261 -5.79 -5.37 -27.77
CA CYS A 261 -4.99 -5.36 -28.99
C CYS A 261 -3.53 -5.77 -28.71
N ALA A 262 -3.07 -6.84 -29.35
CA ALA A 262 -1.72 -7.36 -29.15
C ALA A 262 -0.63 -6.36 -29.58
N THR A 263 -0.87 -5.57 -30.64
CA THR A 263 0.09 -4.54 -31.11
C THR A 263 0.27 -3.41 -30.10
N CYS A 264 -0.77 -3.06 -29.34
CA CYS A 264 -0.68 -2.10 -28.23
C CYS A 264 0.03 -2.66 -27.01
N LEU A 265 -0.17 -3.95 -26.71
CA LEU A 265 0.30 -4.56 -25.46
C LEU A 265 1.74 -5.08 -25.55
N MET A 266 2.17 -5.60 -26.71
CA MET A 266 3.50 -6.17 -26.89
C MET A 266 4.64 -5.18 -26.56
N PRO A 267 4.60 -3.90 -26.96
CA PRO A 267 5.65 -2.94 -26.59
C PRO A 267 5.69 -2.62 -25.09
N LEU A 268 4.57 -2.79 -24.39
CA LEU A 268 4.39 -2.38 -22.98
C LEU A 268 4.70 -3.50 -21.99
N SER A 269 4.49 -4.75 -22.38
CA SER A 269 4.67 -5.92 -21.52
C SER A 269 6.02 -6.59 -21.77
N ASN A 270 6.64 -7.07 -20.70
CA ASN A 270 7.75 -8.01 -20.80
C ASN A 270 7.21 -9.45 -20.72
N HIS A 271 7.28 -10.18 -21.84
CA HIS A 271 6.84 -11.58 -21.91
C HIS A 271 7.85 -12.56 -21.30
N SER A 272 9.13 -12.17 -21.14
CA SER A 272 10.12 -12.93 -20.40
C SER A 272 10.24 -12.36 -18.98
N ALA A 273 9.40 -12.87 -18.08
CA ALA A 273 9.36 -12.51 -16.65
C ALA A 273 10.63 -13.00 -15.91
N LEU A 274 11.80 -12.53 -16.34
CA LEU A 274 13.08 -12.90 -15.76
C LEU A 274 13.37 -11.99 -14.57
N LYS A 275 13.69 -12.66 -13.45
CA LYS A 275 14.06 -12.12 -12.13
C LYS A 275 15.29 -11.18 -12.12
N THR A 276 15.87 -10.88 -13.28
CA THR A 276 17.22 -10.32 -13.41
C THR A 276 17.29 -8.80 -13.44
N SER A 277 16.18 -8.08 -13.65
CA SER A 277 16.22 -6.61 -13.75
C SER A 277 15.85 -5.94 -12.41
N PRO A 278 16.66 -5.00 -11.88
CA PRO A 278 16.32 -4.17 -10.72
C PRO A 278 14.96 -3.47 -10.83
N LEU A 279 14.47 -3.25 -12.06
CA LEU A 279 13.19 -2.61 -12.33
C LEU A 279 11.98 -3.48 -11.99
N LEU A 280 12.16 -4.80 -12.06
CA LEU A 280 11.07 -5.78 -11.91
C LEU A 280 11.14 -6.51 -10.58
N GLU A 281 12.25 -6.38 -9.86
CA GLU A 281 12.49 -7.10 -8.61
C GLU A 281 11.45 -6.78 -7.52
N LEU A 282 11.04 -5.51 -7.37
CA LEU A 282 10.01 -5.15 -6.41
C LEU A 282 8.65 -5.78 -6.75
N ILE A 283 8.31 -5.89 -8.05
CA ILE A 283 7.10 -6.58 -8.52
C ILE A 283 7.21 -8.06 -8.19
N TYR A 284 8.35 -8.67 -8.52
CA TYR A 284 8.62 -10.09 -8.25
C TYR A 284 8.48 -10.44 -6.77
N ASN A 285 9.02 -9.60 -5.87
CA ASN A 285 8.94 -9.83 -4.43
C ASN A 285 7.50 -9.71 -3.88
N GLN A 286 6.58 -9.06 -4.60
CA GLN A 286 5.17 -8.91 -4.20
C GLN A 286 4.20 -9.81 -4.97
N ASP A 287 4.64 -10.40 -6.09
CA ASP A 287 3.71 -11.08 -6.99
C ASP A 287 3.18 -12.38 -6.40
N ARG A 288 1.87 -12.55 -6.56
CA ARG A 288 1.11 -13.76 -6.22
C ARG A 288 0.41 -14.32 -7.48
N GLY A 289 1.01 -14.11 -8.65
CA GLY A 289 0.59 -14.64 -9.94
C GLY A 289 -0.40 -13.80 -10.74
N LYS A 290 -0.58 -12.49 -10.47
CA LYS A 290 -1.36 -11.59 -11.37
C LYS A 290 -0.79 -10.17 -11.48
N LEU A 291 0.33 -9.86 -10.83
CA LEU A 291 1.01 -8.61 -11.14
C LEU A 291 1.51 -8.65 -12.58
N LYS A 292 1.65 -7.46 -13.16
CA LYS A 292 2.02 -7.30 -14.56
C LYS A 292 3.45 -6.81 -14.64
N TYR A 293 4.20 -7.40 -15.56
CA TYR A 293 5.60 -7.10 -15.77
C TYR A 293 5.73 -6.20 -17.00
N PRO A 294 6.02 -4.91 -16.80
CA PRO A 294 6.23 -3.96 -17.89
C PRO A 294 7.57 -4.18 -18.59
N SER A 295 7.68 -3.74 -19.84
CA SER A 295 8.94 -3.71 -20.59
C SER A 295 9.85 -2.58 -20.09
N GLU A 296 11.17 -2.75 -20.15
CA GLU A 296 12.11 -1.72 -19.69
C GLU A 296 11.99 -0.42 -20.48
N LYS A 297 11.67 -0.52 -21.78
CA LYS A 297 11.39 0.64 -22.64
C LYS A 297 10.17 1.42 -22.15
N PHE A 298 9.12 0.71 -21.73
CA PHE A 298 7.93 1.35 -21.17
C PHE A 298 8.24 2.05 -19.85
N ILE A 299 9.03 1.42 -18.98
CA ILE A 299 9.47 2.02 -17.71
C ILE A 299 10.27 3.30 -17.98
N GLY A 300 11.24 3.25 -18.90
CA GLY A 300 12.05 4.42 -19.30
C GLY A 300 11.20 5.58 -19.85
N LEU A 301 10.19 5.28 -20.66
CA LEU A 301 9.24 6.30 -21.15
C LEU A 301 8.48 6.97 -19.99
N ILE A 302 7.97 6.18 -19.04
CA ILE A 302 7.23 6.71 -17.89
C ILE A 302 8.14 7.53 -16.97
N CYS A 303 9.41 7.15 -16.77
CA CYS A 303 10.38 8.00 -16.06
C CYS A 303 10.47 9.40 -16.67
N ASN A 304 10.64 9.49 -17.99
CA ASN A 304 10.72 10.78 -18.69
C ASN A 304 9.42 11.58 -18.56
N VAL A 305 8.26 10.92 -18.66
CA VAL A 305 6.97 11.57 -18.45
C VAL A 305 6.85 12.14 -17.03
N ILE A 306 7.29 11.41 -16.01
CA ILE A 306 7.28 11.86 -14.62
C ILE A 306 8.19 13.08 -14.45
N GLU A 307 9.43 13.02 -14.93
CA GLU A 307 10.39 14.14 -14.83
C GLU A 307 9.82 15.43 -15.46
N VAL A 308 9.36 15.33 -16.70
CA VAL A 308 8.80 16.48 -17.43
C VAL A 308 7.54 17.00 -16.76
N THR A 309 6.67 16.12 -16.27
CA THR A 309 5.45 16.53 -15.55
C THR A 309 5.79 17.31 -14.28
N LEU A 310 6.77 16.84 -13.49
CA LEU A 310 7.20 17.52 -12.27
C LEU A 310 7.80 18.91 -12.55
N GLU A 311 8.46 19.10 -13.69
CA GLU A 311 8.97 20.42 -14.13
C GLU A 311 7.86 21.36 -14.62
N ILE A 312 6.77 20.82 -15.18
CA ILE A 312 5.63 21.61 -15.66
C ILE A 312 4.73 22.09 -14.52
N ILE A 313 4.51 21.27 -13.49
CA ILE A 313 3.55 21.55 -12.38
C ILE A 313 3.63 22.99 -11.85
N PRO A 314 4.82 23.56 -11.53
CA PRO A 314 4.92 24.92 -11.00
C PRO A 314 4.43 26.02 -11.95
N SER A 315 4.39 25.75 -13.26
CA SER A 315 3.98 26.68 -14.31
C SER A 315 2.50 26.55 -14.67
N VAL A 316 1.79 25.55 -14.14
CA VAL A 316 0.35 25.33 -14.38
C VAL A 316 -0.47 26.16 -13.40
N PRO A 317 -1.59 26.78 -13.84
CA PRO A 317 -2.51 27.46 -12.94
C PRO A 317 -3.08 26.51 -11.88
N THR A 318 -3.51 27.05 -10.74
CA THR A 318 -4.02 26.25 -9.61
C THR A 318 -5.37 25.57 -9.89
N GLN A 319 -6.08 25.99 -10.93
CA GLN A 319 -7.35 25.41 -11.37
C GLN A 319 -7.13 24.47 -12.55
N ASN A 320 -7.92 23.38 -12.60
CA ASN A 320 -7.92 22.41 -13.70
C ASN A 320 -6.54 21.78 -14.03
N VAL A 321 -5.62 21.74 -13.04
CA VAL A 321 -4.24 21.23 -13.18
C VAL A 321 -4.21 19.85 -13.84
N GLU A 322 -5.07 18.94 -13.37
CA GLU A 322 -5.15 17.57 -13.90
C GLU A 322 -5.51 17.57 -15.39
N HIS A 323 -6.56 18.30 -15.78
CA HIS A 323 -7.01 18.36 -17.16
C HIS A 323 -5.95 18.96 -18.09
N ILE A 324 -5.29 20.03 -17.63
CA ILE A 324 -4.25 20.72 -18.37
C ILE A 324 -3.05 19.80 -18.60
N LEU A 325 -2.53 19.16 -17.55
CA LEU A 325 -1.40 18.24 -17.65
C LEU A 325 -1.73 17.04 -18.54
N ASN A 326 -2.92 16.45 -18.39
CA ASN A 326 -3.37 15.37 -19.26
C ASN A 326 -3.34 15.80 -20.74
N THR A 327 -3.89 16.97 -21.05
CA THR A 327 -3.98 17.48 -22.44
C THR A 327 -2.60 17.74 -23.03
N VAL A 328 -1.72 18.41 -22.28
CA VAL A 328 -0.35 18.70 -22.74
C VAL A 328 0.42 17.40 -22.96
N ILE A 329 0.52 16.52 -21.97
CA ILE A 329 1.32 15.29 -22.06
C ILE A 329 0.79 14.35 -23.15
N VAL A 330 -0.52 14.18 -23.29
CA VAL A 330 -1.12 13.33 -24.34
C VAL A 330 -0.81 13.88 -25.74
N SER A 331 -0.77 15.21 -25.91
CA SER A 331 -0.53 15.84 -27.22
C SER A 331 0.84 15.50 -27.81
N TYR A 332 1.85 15.27 -26.95
CA TYR A 332 3.19 14.84 -27.36
C TYR A 332 3.32 13.31 -27.42
N LEU A 333 2.73 12.59 -26.45
CA LEU A 333 2.85 11.12 -26.40
C LEU A 333 2.11 10.40 -27.53
N LYS A 334 1.05 10.98 -28.10
CA LYS A 334 0.28 10.35 -29.20
C LYS A 334 1.15 10.01 -30.43
N ASN A 335 2.24 10.74 -30.64
CA ASN A 335 3.15 10.56 -31.77
C ASN A 335 4.28 9.56 -31.45
N ASN A 336 4.39 9.07 -30.21
CA ASN A 336 5.45 8.16 -29.82
C ASN A 336 5.27 6.78 -30.50
N PRO A 337 6.34 6.20 -31.07
CA PRO A 337 6.27 4.92 -31.78
C PRO A 337 5.75 3.76 -30.93
N MET A 338 5.88 3.81 -29.59
CA MET A 338 5.31 2.80 -28.68
C MET A 338 3.78 2.75 -28.70
N PHE A 339 3.10 3.80 -29.18
CA PHE A 339 1.63 3.89 -29.24
C PHE A 339 1.10 3.97 -30.69
N SER A 340 1.86 3.48 -31.66
CA SER A 340 1.59 3.58 -33.10
C SER A 340 0.42 2.73 -33.64
N CYS A 341 -0.47 2.23 -32.79
CA CYS A 341 -1.63 1.46 -33.24
C CYS A 341 -2.70 2.35 -33.89
N GLU A 342 -3.02 2.07 -35.16
CA GLU A 342 -4.02 2.79 -35.95
C GLU A 342 -5.45 2.66 -35.40
N GLU A 343 -5.77 1.55 -34.71
CA GLU A 343 -7.10 1.31 -34.17
C GLU A 343 -7.30 1.90 -32.76
N HIS A 344 -6.23 2.14 -32.01
CA HIS A 344 -6.30 2.42 -30.57
C HIS A 344 -5.43 3.61 -30.14
N HIS A 345 -5.72 4.78 -30.70
CA HIS A 345 -5.04 6.04 -30.35
C HIS A 345 -5.23 6.53 -28.89
N ASN A 346 -6.09 5.86 -28.11
CA ASN A 346 -6.41 6.27 -26.74
C ASN A 346 -5.56 5.58 -25.65
N VAL A 347 -4.62 4.69 -25.99
CA VAL A 347 -3.75 4.01 -25.00
C VAL A 347 -2.97 5.03 -24.16
N CYS A 348 -2.40 6.07 -24.80
CA CYS A 348 -1.70 7.14 -24.10
C CYS A 348 -2.63 7.91 -23.15
N LYS A 349 -3.90 8.14 -23.52
CA LYS A 349 -4.89 8.79 -22.63
C LYS A 349 -5.19 7.95 -21.39
N ILE A 350 -5.29 6.63 -21.52
CA ILE A 350 -5.51 5.73 -20.38
C ILE A 350 -4.31 5.79 -19.42
N ILE A 351 -3.09 5.75 -19.97
CA ILE A 351 -1.85 5.80 -19.18
C ILE A 351 -1.75 7.13 -18.43
N VAL A 352 -1.82 8.25 -19.16
CA VAL A 352 -1.66 9.60 -18.57
C VAL A 352 -2.81 9.90 -17.60
N GLY A 353 -4.04 9.51 -17.95
CA GLY A 353 -5.21 9.69 -17.09
C GLY A 353 -5.19 8.87 -15.79
N LYS A 354 -4.32 7.85 -15.67
CA LYS A 354 -4.07 7.14 -14.40
C LYS A 354 -2.78 7.60 -13.71
N LEU A 355 -1.79 8.04 -14.48
CA LEU A 355 -0.51 8.52 -13.97
C LEU A 355 -0.62 9.90 -13.32
N ILE A 356 -1.23 10.88 -14.00
CA ILE A 356 -1.28 12.28 -13.53
C ILE A 356 -2.00 12.42 -12.19
N PRO A 357 -3.19 11.82 -11.95
CA PRO A 357 -3.85 11.92 -10.65
C PRO A 357 -3.02 11.32 -9.51
N ALA A 358 -2.35 10.20 -9.77
CA ALA A 358 -1.47 9.57 -8.78
C ALA A 358 -0.25 10.45 -8.46
N LEU A 359 0.38 11.04 -9.48
CA LEU A 359 1.50 11.97 -9.31
C LEU A 359 1.08 13.23 -8.56
N LEU A 360 -0.04 13.86 -8.92
CA LEU A 360 -0.54 15.07 -8.26
C LEU A 360 -0.88 14.79 -6.79
N THR A 361 -1.52 13.67 -6.50
CA THR A 361 -1.81 13.26 -5.12
C THR A 361 -0.52 13.17 -4.30
N ASN A 362 0.51 12.52 -4.84
CA ASN A 362 1.80 12.40 -4.17
C ASN A 362 2.51 13.74 -4.02
N PHE A 363 2.51 14.57 -5.07
CA PHE A 363 3.09 15.91 -5.06
C PHE A 363 2.43 16.81 -3.99
N CYS A 364 1.10 16.84 -3.96
CA CYS A 364 0.33 17.62 -2.98
C CYS A 364 0.54 17.10 -1.55
N ASN A 365 0.58 15.78 -1.36
CA ASN A 365 0.87 15.18 -0.06
C ASN A 365 2.26 15.56 0.44
N LEU A 366 3.28 15.49 -0.42
CA LEU A 366 4.65 15.86 -0.09
C LEU A 366 4.75 17.36 0.26
N HIS A 367 4.12 18.21 -0.53
CA HIS A 367 4.05 19.65 -0.26
C HIS A 367 3.38 19.91 1.10
N THR A 368 2.26 19.25 1.38
CA THR A 368 1.52 19.36 2.65
C THR A 368 2.37 18.88 3.84
N GLN A 369 3.08 17.75 3.69
CA GLN A 369 3.98 17.23 4.73
C GLN A 369 5.14 18.19 5.00
N ARG A 370 5.74 18.79 3.96
CA ARG A 370 6.79 19.81 4.09
C ARG A 370 6.27 21.04 4.80
N SER A 371 5.09 21.55 4.42
CA SER A 371 4.45 22.68 5.10
C SER A 371 4.18 22.35 6.57
N ARG A 372 3.68 21.15 6.90
CA ARG A 372 3.48 20.70 8.29
C ARG A 372 4.77 20.62 9.09
N LYS A 373 5.85 20.08 8.51
CA LYS A 373 7.19 20.03 9.14
C LYS A 373 7.71 21.44 9.40
N GLN A 374 7.57 22.35 8.43
CA GLN A 374 7.96 23.76 8.60
C GLN A 374 7.13 24.44 9.70
N CYS A 375 5.82 24.26 9.73
CA CYS A 375 4.96 24.76 10.82
C CYS A 375 5.36 24.18 12.19
N TYR A 376 5.68 22.88 12.26
CA TYR A 376 6.15 22.25 13.48
C TYR A 376 7.49 22.83 13.95
N ILE A 377 8.48 22.96 13.06
CA ILE A 377 9.78 23.59 13.34
C ILE A 377 9.57 25.04 13.78
N TYR A 378 8.71 25.79 13.12
CA TYR A 378 8.41 27.18 13.46
C TYR A 378 7.71 27.28 14.83
N SER A 379 6.79 26.37 15.15
CA SER A 379 6.14 26.29 16.46
C SER A 379 7.14 25.93 17.57
N LYS A 380 8.10 25.05 17.30
CA LYS A 380 9.16 24.65 18.22
C LYS A 380 10.19 25.78 18.40
N LYS A 381 10.57 26.47 17.32
CA LYS A 381 11.36 27.71 17.37
C LYS A 381 10.64 28.80 18.15
N ARG A 382 9.32 29.01 18.00
CA ARG A 382 8.54 29.94 18.85
C ARG A 382 8.55 29.56 20.33
N LYS A 383 8.53 28.26 20.66
CA LYS A 383 8.67 27.79 22.05
C LYS A 383 10.08 28.02 22.61
N LEU A 384 11.12 27.90 21.78
CA LEU A 384 12.51 28.17 22.17
C LEU A 384 12.84 29.68 22.19
N LEU A 385 12.24 30.48 21.30
CA LEU A 385 12.40 31.94 21.18
C LEU A 385 11.59 32.73 22.20
N LYS A 386 10.77 32.08 23.04
CA LYS A 386 10.33 32.69 24.30
C LYS A 386 11.46 32.80 25.34
N GLY A 387 12.67 32.31 25.03
CA GLY A 387 13.87 32.40 25.87
C GLY A 387 14.98 33.37 25.41
N THR A 388 15.05 33.80 24.15
CA THR A 388 16.17 34.65 23.68
C THR A 388 15.80 35.50 22.45
N LYS A 389 16.22 36.78 22.46
CA LYS A 389 16.02 37.81 21.40
C LYS A 389 17.08 37.72 20.28
N GLN A 390 16.63 37.98 19.04
CA GLN A 390 17.36 38.34 17.78
C GLN A 390 18.37 37.28 17.24
N CYS A 391 18.65 37.09 15.94
CA CYS A 391 18.70 37.96 14.76
C CYS A 391 18.66 37.11 13.45
N GLY A 392 18.23 37.72 12.33
CA GLY A 392 18.88 37.69 10.99
C GLY A 392 18.98 36.42 10.10
N GLN A 393 18.41 36.53 8.88
CA GLN A 393 18.69 35.85 7.59
C GLN A 393 18.13 34.42 7.27
N PRO A 394 17.50 34.22 6.10
CA PRO A 394 17.18 32.90 5.56
C PRO A 394 18.36 32.34 4.73
N CYS A 395 18.81 31.13 5.08
CA CYS A 395 19.80 30.38 4.31
C CYS A 395 19.16 29.75 3.06
N GLU A 396 19.73 30.07 1.89
CA GLU A 396 19.50 29.34 0.65
C GLU A 396 20.05 27.91 0.77
N GLY A 397 19.16 26.92 0.70
CA GLY A 397 19.51 25.49 0.72
C GLY A 397 19.14 24.84 -0.60
N LYS A 398 20.16 24.33 -1.31
CA LYS A 398 20.07 23.59 -2.58
C LYS A 398 18.99 22.51 -2.56
N VAL A 399 18.21 22.44 -3.64
CA VAL A 399 17.15 21.45 -3.90
C VAL A 399 17.75 20.04 -4.02
N PRO A 400 17.43 19.09 -3.12
CA PRO A 400 17.64 17.67 -3.38
C PRO A 400 16.55 17.18 -4.33
N SER A 401 16.93 16.36 -5.32
CA SER A 401 16.08 15.87 -6.43
C SER A 401 14.69 15.42 -5.99
N LEU A 402 13.64 16.09 -6.50
CA LEU A 402 12.21 15.84 -6.25
C LEU A 402 11.77 14.39 -6.53
N ILE A 403 12.54 13.65 -7.32
CA ILE A 403 12.33 12.25 -7.69
C ILE A 403 12.49 11.31 -6.46
N LYS A 404 13.40 11.63 -5.53
CA LYS A 404 13.75 10.77 -4.37
C LYS A 404 12.64 10.56 -3.34
N GLU A 405 11.65 11.46 -3.28
CA GLU A 405 10.61 11.44 -2.23
C GLU A 405 9.19 11.19 -2.77
N ALA A 406 8.99 11.25 -4.10
CA ALA A 406 7.68 11.04 -4.73
C ALA A 406 7.26 9.56 -4.78
N VAL A 407 8.23 8.65 -4.69
CA VAL A 407 8.05 7.20 -4.73
C VAL A 407 7.51 6.62 -3.41
N THR A 408 7.76 7.29 -2.28
CA THR A 408 7.50 6.76 -0.94
C THR A 408 6.00 6.61 -0.60
N VAL A 409 5.09 7.22 -1.39
CA VAL A 409 3.63 7.24 -1.11
C VAL A 409 2.83 6.32 -2.05
N ILE A 410 3.44 5.74 -3.09
CA ILE A 410 2.78 4.68 -3.88
C ILE A 410 2.51 3.42 -3.03
N PHE A 411 3.16 3.31 -1.86
CA PHE A 411 3.11 2.15 -0.97
C PHE A 411 2.46 2.38 0.41
N SER A 412 1.82 3.53 0.65
CA SER A 412 0.98 3.79 1.84
C SER A 412 -0.48 3.95 1.43
#